data_AF-A0A6V7I2G2-F1
#
_entry.id   AF-A0A6V7I2G2-F1
#
_cell.length_a   1.000
_cell.length_b   1.000
_cell.length_c   1.000
_cell.angle_alpha   90.00
_cell.angle_beta   90.00
_cell.angle_gamma   90.00
#
_symmetry.space_group_name_H-M   'P 1'
#
loop_
_entity.id
_entity.type
_entity.pdbx_description
1 polymer ?
#
loop_
_entity_poly.entity_id
_entity_poly.type
_entity_poly.pdbx_seq_one_letter_code
_entity_poly.pdbx_strand_id
1 'polypeptide(L)'
;SGTVNPSVKLFYVDLDQVVSTDGSNITLTEIEHPPQLANSEPILAAVTFPTESLVSATWMDRVQTQVYFRLYNVDNGRYHM
;
A
#
# COMPACT_ATOMS: atom_id res chain seq x y z
N SER A 1 8.79 19.50 -18.89
CA SER A 1 9.76 18.94 -17.92
C SER A 1 9.11 18.94 -16.55
N GLY A 2 9.33 17.88 -15.77
CA GLY A 2 8.85 17.79 -14.39
C GLY A 2 10.04 17.70 -13.43
N THR A 3 9.87 18.18 -12.21
CA THR A 3 10.82 17.96 -11.10
C THR A 3 10.79 16.50 -10.66
N VAL A 4 11.77 16.04 -9.89
CA VAL A 4 11.75 14.69 -9.29
C VAL A 4 10.52 14.56 -8.38
N ASN A 5 9.73 13.50 -8.54
CA ASN A 5 8.59 13.25 -7.66
C ASN A 5 9.07 12.64 -6.32
N PRO A 6 8.31 12.82 -5.23
CA PRO A 6 8.55 12.06 -4.01
C PRO A 6 8.34 10.56 -4.25
N SER A 7 9.08 9.73 -3.52
CA SER A 7 8.81 8.31 -3.40
C SER A 7 7.74 8.06 -2.33
N VAL A 8 7.02 6.94 -2.45
CA VAL A 8 5.95 6.56 -1.53
C VAL A 8 6.01 5.07 -1.20
N LYS A 9 5.66 4.71 0.03
CA LYS A 9 5.44 3.34 0.50
C LYS A 9 4.16 3.29 1.31
N LEU A 10 3.46 2.16 1.26
CA LEU A 10 2.26 1.91 2.06
C LEU A 10 2.54 0.79 3.05
N PHE A 11 2.28 1.05 4.33
CA PHE A 11 2.44 0.07 5.40
C PHE A 11 1.11 -0.15 6.12
N TYR A 12 0.84 -1.40 6.46
CA TYR A 12 -0.17 -1.82 7.42
C TYR A 12 0.48 -2.11 8.77
N VAL A 13 -0.23 -1.76 9.84
CA VAL A 13 0.15 -2.03 11.22
C VAL A 13 -1.08 -2.50 11.99
N ASP A 14 -0.91 -3.55 12.79
CA ASP A 14 -1.93 -4.03 13.72
C ASP A 14 -1.88 -3.19 15.01
N LEU A 15 -2.94 -2.44 15.28
CA LEU A 15 -3.01 -1.56 16.46
C LEU A 15 -3.17 -2.34 17.77
N ASP A 16 -3.79 -3.52 17.77
CA ASP A 16 -3.88 -4.35 18.96
C ASP A 16 -2.50 -4.88 19.35
N GLN A 17 -1.68 -5.23 18.35
CA GLN A 17 -0.26 -5.53 18.57
C GLN A 17 0.45 -4.34 19.21
N VAL A 18 0.33 -3.14 18.62
CA VAL A 18 0.98 -1.91 19.11
C VAL A 18 0.65 -1.64 20.58
N VAL A 19 -0.63 -1.79 20.95
CA VAL A 19 -1.08 -1.59 22.33
C VAL A 19 -0.52 -2.67 23.25
N SER A 20 -0.57 -3.94 22.83
CA SER A 20 -0.10 -5.06 23.66
C SER A 20 1.41 -5.06 23.92
N THR A 21 2.20 -4.45 23.03
CA THR A 21 3.66 -4.37 23.13
C THR A 21 4.19 -3.03 23.64
N ASP A 22 3.32 -2.13 24.11
CA ASP A 22 3.68 -0.77 24.54
C ASP A 22 4.50 -0.02 23.48
N GLY A 23 4.10 -0.17 22.22
CA GLY A 23 4.78 0.42 21.06
C GLY A 23 6.15 -0.19 20.70
N SER A 24 6.57 -1.27 21.37
CA SER A 24 7.82 -1.99 21.04
C SER A 24 7.57 -3.17 20.08
N ASN A 25 8.58 -3.60 19.32
CA ASN A 25 8.49 -4.79 18.44
C ASN A 25 7.27 -4.82 17.48
N ILE A 26 6.86 -3.66 16.98
CA ILE A 26 5.77 -3.51 16.02
C ILE A 26 6.18 -4.12 14.68
N THR A 27 5.31 -4.94 14.10
CA THR A 27 5.52 -5.43 12.73
C THR A 27 4.87 -4.46 11.73
N LEU A 28 5.68 -3.92 10.82
CA LEU A 28 5.19 -3.13 9.69
C LEU A 28 5.14 -4.00 8.44
N THR A 29 3.94 -4.22 7.91
CA THR A 29 3.75 -5.00 6.69
C THR A 29 3.63 -4.05 5.50
N GLU A 30 4.60 -4.08 4.58
CA GLU A 30 4.56 -3.27 3.36
C GLU A 30 3.52 -3.85 2.38
N ILE A 31 2.59 -3.01 1.93
CA ILE A 31 1.67 -3.32 0.84
C ILE A 31 2.28 -2.73 -0.43
N GLU A 32 2.91 -3.59 -1.24
CA GLU A 32 3.66 -3.20 -2.42
C GLU A 32 2.75 -2.69 -3.54
N HIS A 33 3.27 -1.73 -4.30
CA HIS A 33 2.64 -1.32 -5.55
C HIS A 33 2.57 -2.50 -6.56
N PRO A 34 1.71 -2.42 -7.58
CA PRO A 34 1.67 -3.38 -8.68
C PRO A 34 3.03 -3.54 -9.37
N PRO A 35 3.42 -4.77 -9.82
CA PRO A 35 4.71 -4.97 -10.47
C PRO A 35 4.81 -4.22 -11.81
N GLN A 36 3.67 -3.89 -12.42
CA GLN A 36 3.59 -3.08 -13.64
C GLN A 36 4.19 -1.68 -13.46
N LEU A 37 4.20 -1.18 -12.22
CA LEU A 37 4.77 0.13 -11.91
C LEU A 37 6.24 0.07 -11.46
N ALA A 38 6.88 -1.10 -11.40
CA ALA A 38 8.24 -1.26 -10.88
C ALA A 38 9.32 -0.48 -11.67
N ASN A 39 9.09 -0.23 -12.96
CA ASN A 39 9.99 0.55 -13.82
C ASN A 39 9.50 2.00 -14.03
N SER A 40 8.54 2.45 -13.23
CA SER A 40 7.96 3.79 -13.28
C SER A 40 8.05 4.46 -11.91
N GLU A 41 7.71 5.75 -11.83
CA GLU A 41 7.49 6.43 -10.55
C GLU A 41 6.02 6.23 -10.13
N PRO A 42 5.72 5.32 -9.18
CA PRO A 42 4.35 5.03 -8.77
C PRO A 42 3.78 6.18 -7.94
N ILE A 43 2.51 6.51 -8.20
CA ILE A 43 1.73 7.44 -7.39
C ILE A 43 0.68 6.64 -6.63
N LEU A 44 0.67 6.75 -5.30
CA LEU A 44 -0.43 6.24 -4.47
C LEU A 44 -1.55 7.29 -4.46
N ALA A 45 -2.63 7.01 -5.18
CA ALA A 45 -3.71 7.97 -5.39
C ALA A 45 -4.82 7.88 -4.35
N ALA A 46 -5.12 6.68 -3.85
CA ALA A 46 -6.14 6.46 -2.84
C ALA A 46 -5.87 5.19 -2.03
N VAL A 47 -6.30 5.21 -0.77
CA VAL A 47 -6.35 4.04 0.12
C VAL A 47 -7.75 3.97 0.70
N THR A 48 -8.35 2.78 0.70
CA THR A 48 -9.66 2.53 1.30
C THR A 48 -9.68 1.15 1.97
N PHE A 49 -10.60 0.97 2.91
CA PHE A 49 -10.77 -0.25 3.69
C PHE A 49 -12.15 -0.84 3.38
N PRO A 50 -12.28 -1.74 2.37
CA PRO A 50 -13.58 -2.30 2.01
C PRO A 50 -14.20 -3.15 3.12
N THR A 51 -13.35 -3.79 3.93
CA THR A 51 -13.72 -4.60 5.11
C THR A 51 -12.62 -4.46 6.17
N GLU A 52 -12.86 -4.99 7.37
CA GLU A 52 -11.86 -5.02 8.45
C GLU A 52 -10.52 -5.67 8.03
N SER A 53 -10.58 -6.70 7.18
CA SER A 53 -9.41 -7.46 6.73
C SER A 53 -8.90 -7.11 5.34
N LEU A 54 -9.49 -6.13 4.65
CA LEU A 54 -9.09 -5.77 3.28
C LEU A 54 -8.63 -4.32 3.22
N VAL A 55 -7.47 -4.11 2.59
CA VAL A 55 -6.95 -2.80 2.22
C VAL A 55 -6.91 -2.72 0.69
N SER A 56 -7.58 -1.72 0.13
CA SER A 56 -7.53 -1.42 -1.30
C SER A 56 -6.72 -0.16 -1.54
N ALA A 57 -5.65 -0.28 -2.33
CA ALA A 57 -4.79 0.82 -2.74
C ALA A 57 -4.89 1.04 -4.25
N THR A 58 -5.13 2.29 -4.65
CA THR A 58 -5.17 2.71 -6.05
C THR A 58 -3.84 3.36 -6.41
N TRP A 59 -3.17 2.79 -7.41
CA TRP A 59 -1.86 3.22 -7.87
C TRP A 59 -1.93 3.71 -9.32
N MET A 60 -1.12 4.70 -9.66
CA MET A 60 -1.02 5.22 -11.03
C MET A 60 0.44 5.34 -11.47
N ASP A 61 0.65 5.30 -12.78
CA ASP A 61 1.91 5.74 -13.36
C ASP A 61 2.05 7.26 -13.26
N ARG A 62 3.29 7.77 -13.34
CA ARG A 62 3.58 9.21 -13.28
C ARG A 62 2.83 10.04 -14.31
N VAL A 63 2.60 9.48 -15.50
CA VAL A 63 1.89 10.15 -16.60
C VAL A 63 0.38 10.13 -16.39
N GLN A 64 -0.11 9.37 -15.40
CA GLN A 64 -1.52 9.23 -15.03
C GLN A 64 -2.38 8.71 -16.19
N THR A 65 -1.82 7.78 -16.97
CA THR A 65 -2.48 7.12 -18.09
C THR A 65 -2.95 5.72 -17.76
N GLN A 66 -2.37 5.12 -16.71
CA GLN A 66 -2.67 3.77 -16.26
C GLN A 66 -2.95 3.79 -14.77
N VAL A 67 -4.05 3.15 -14.39
CA VAL A 67 -4.48 2.98 -13.00
C VAL A 67 -4.55 1.49 -12.67
N TYR A 68 -4.11 1.15 -11.46
CA TYR A 68 -4.00 -0.21 -10.98
C TYR A 68 -4.56 -0.30 -9.56
N PHE A 69 -5.31 -1.36 -9.29
CA PHE A 69 -5.87 -1.62 -7.97
C PHE A 69 -5.08 -2.75 -7.30
N ARG A 70 -4.71 -2.55 -6.03
CA ARG A 70 -4.18 -3.59 -5.15
C ARG A 70 -5.17 -3.82 -4.03
N LEU A 71 -5.77 -5.00 -4.01
CA LEU A 71 -6.58 -5.45 -2.89
C LEU A 71 -5.74 -6.43 -2.07
N TYR A 72 -5.40 -6.07 -0.84
CA TYR A 72 -4.56 -6.84 0.07
C TYR A 72 -5.37 -7.29 1.28
N ASN A 73 -5.29 -8.59 1.59
CA ASN A 73 -5.90 -9.17 2.78
C ASN A 73 -4.87 -9.22 3.91
N VAL A 74 -5.13 -8.48 4.97
CA VAL A 74 -4.18 -8.33 6.09
C VAL A 74 -4.16 -9.55 7.01
N ASP A 75 -5.22 -10.35 7.04
CA ASP A 75 -5.30 -11.55 7.91
C ASP A 75 -4.40 -12.67 7.41
N ASN A 76 -4.30 -12.84 6.07
CA ASN A 76 -3.54 -13.93 5.46
C ASN A 76 -2.34 -13.46 4.63
N GLY A 77 -2.13 -12.15 4.54
CA GLY A 77 -1.01 -11.52 3.86
C GLY A 77 -0.99 -11.71 2.34
N ARG A 78 -2.15 -11.84 1.68
CA ARG A 78 -2.24 -12.10 0.23
C ARG A 78 -2.91 -10.98 -0.54
N TYR A 79 -2.46 -10.80 -1.78
CA TYR A 79 -3.18 -9.98 -2.75
C TYR A 79 -4.32 -10.78 -3.39
N HIS A 80 -5.49 -10.15 -3.52
CA HIS A 80 -6.58 -10.65 -4.35
C HIS A 80 -6.36 -10.21 -5.81
N MET A 81 -6.70 -11.10 -6.75
CA MET A 81 -6.67 -10.84 -8.19
C MET A 81 -7.91 -10.07 -8.64
#